data_AF-A0A9D3XJJ2-F1
#
_entry.id   AF-A0A9D3XJJ2-F1
#
_cell.length_a   1.000
_cell.length_b   1.000
_cell.length_c   1.000
_cell.angle_alpha   90.00
_cell.angle_beta   90.00
_cell.angle_gamma   90.00
#
_symmetry.space_group_name_H-M   'P 1'
#
loop_
_entity.id
_entity.type
_entity.pdbx_description
1 polymer ?
#
loop_
_entity_poly.entity_id
_entity_poly.type
_entity_poly.pdbx_seq_one_letter_code
_entity_poly.pdbx_strand_id
1 'polypeptide(L)'
;MSDEKCIDVVLEDLAEIHKVSKEDLQFICNKHVIQRWNLDKHSMGAFASITPYQFVDYSGPLFQNEGRVHFAGEHTAQPHAWIDTAMKSAVRAASDIHRDSYQSRGKDQQEQQEQEQERVD
;
A
#
# COMPACT_ATOMS: atom_id res chain seq x y z
N MET A 1 -13.33 -16.61 15.83
CA MET A 1 -13.87 -17.82 15.16
C MET A 1 -12.68 -18.71 14.83
N SER A 2 -12.76 -20.01 15.09
CA SER A 2 -11.69 -20.95 14.71
C SER A 2 -11.69 -21.21 13.20
N ASP A 3 -10.62 -21.82 12.70
CA ASP A 3 -10.49 -22.16 11.28
C ASP A 3 -11.52 -23.21 10.87
N GLU A 4 -11.72 -24.24 11.70
CA GLU A 4 -12.69 -25.31 11.47
C GLU A 4 -14.11 -24.74 11.34
N LYS A 5 -14.49 -23.83 12.25
CA LYS A 5 -15.80 -23.18 12.19
C LYS A 5 -15.94 -22.27 10.96
N CYS A 6 -14.85 -21.64 10.51
CA CYS A 6 -14.87 -20.84 9.29
C CYS A 6 -15.13 -21.71 8.06
N ILE A 7 -14.44 -22.85 7.95
CA ILE A 7 -14.63 -23.79 6.84
C ILE A 7 -16.02 -24.40 6.86
N ASP A 8 -16.52 -24.77 8.03
CA ASP A 8 -17.85 -25.33 8.20
C ASP A 8 -18.95 -24.42 7.63
N VAL A 9 -18.91 -23.13 8.00
CA VAL A 9 -19.83 -22.09 7.49
C VAL A 9 -19.68 -21.89 5.98
N VAL A 10 -18.43 -21.78 5.48
CA VAL A 10 -18.19 -21.61 4.03
C VAL A 10 -18.76 -22.78 3.23
N LEU A 11 -18.59 -24.01 3.71
CA LEU A 11 -19.11 -25.19 3.02
C LEU A 11 -20.64 -25.28 3.09
N GLU A 12 -21.26 -24.86 4.18
CA GLU A 12 -22.73 -24.72 4.27
C GLU A 12 -23.26 -23.68 3.29
N ASP A 13 -22.65 -22.49 3.25
CA ASP A 13 -23.04 -21.41 2.34
C ASP A 13 -22.86 -21.84 0.87
N LEU A 14 -21.74 -22.50 0.55
CA LEU A 14 -21.50 -23.01 -0.80
C LEU A 14 -22.51 -24.10 -1.18
N ALA A 15 -22.82 -25.03 -0.28
CA ALA A 15 -23.84 -26.06 -0.51
C ALA A 15 -25.20 -25.42 -0.84
N GLU A 16 -25.57 -24.39 -0.07
CA GLU A 16 -26.83 -23.67 -0.26
C GLU A 16 -26.86 -22.84 -1.55
N ILE A 17 -25.77 -22.15 -1.91
CA ILE A 17 -25.68 -21.34 -3.14
C ILE A 17 -25.70 -22.23 -4.38
N HIS A 18 -24.92 -23.32 -4.37
CA HIS A 18 -24.74 -24.19 -5.53
C HIS A 18 -25.73 -25.35 -5.59
N LYS A 19 -26.59 -25.52 -4.59
CA LYS A 19 -27.60 -26.58 -4.50
C LYS A 19 -27.01 -27.99 -4.61
N VAL A 20 -25.92 -28.21 -3.89
CA VAL A 20 -25.21 -29.50 -3.78
C VAL A 20 -25.10 -29.90 -2.31
N SER A 21 -24.74 -31.16 -2.03
CA SER A 21 -24.53 -31.58 -0.64
C SER A 21 -23.22 -31.02 -0.07
N LYS A 22 -23.20 -30.76 1.24
CA LYS A 22 -21.99 -30.34 1.95
C LYS A 22 -20.94 -31.44 1.92
N GLU A 23 -21.37 -32.70 1.97
CA GLU A 23 -20.54 -33.89 1.90
C GLU A 23 -19.79 -33.98 0.56
N ASP A 24 -20.47 -33.71 -0.56
CA ASP A 24 -19.85 -33.68 -1.88
C ASP A 24 -18.80 -32.55 -1.97
N LEU A 25 -19.12 -31.37 -1.43
CA LEU A 25 -18.16 -30.26 -1.37
C LEU A 25 -16.96 -30.57 -0.48
N GLN A 26 -17.15 -31.24 0.66
CA GLN A 26 -16.06 -31.69 1.52
C GLN A 26 -15.15 -32.70 0.81
N PHE A 27 -15.74 -33.60 0.03
CA PHE A 27 -15.00 -34.59 -0.76
C PHE A 27 -14.15 -33.92 -1.85
N ILE A 28 -14.72 -32.96 -2.58
CA ILE A 28 -14.05 -32.27 -3.70
C ILE A 28 -13.06 -31.20 -3.20
N CYS A 29 -13.47 -30.38 -2.24
CA CYS A 29 -12.72 -29.25 -1.68
C CYS A 29 -12.01 -29.64 -0.38
N ASN A 30 -11.18 -30.67 -0.42
CA ASN A 30 -10.53 -31.24 0.76
C ASN A 30 -9.31 -30.45 1.29
N LYS A 31 -8.96 -29.32 0.67
CA LYS A 31 -7.87 -28.43 1.06
C LYS A 31 -8.35 -27.01 1.16
N HIS A 32 -7.86 -26.29 2.15
CA HIS A 32 -8.21 -24.90 2.39
C HIS A 32 -7.05 -24.15 3.02
N VAL A 33 -7.04 -22.84 2.81
CA VAL A 33 -6.18 -21.88 3.51
C VAL A 33 -7.07 -20.69 3.87
N ILE A 34 -7.00 -20.25 5.12
CA ILE A 34 -7.71 -19.06 5.59
C ILE A 34 -6.68 -17.95 5.79
N GLN A 35 -6.77 -16.90 4.98
CA GLN A 35 -5.95 -15.70 5.16
C GLN A 35 -6.78 -14.61 5.84
N ARG A 36 -6.26 -14.10 6.98
CA ARG A 36 -6.86 -12.99 7.72
C ARG A 36 -5.93 -11.79 7.67
N TRP A 37 -6.09 -10.94 6.66
CA TRP A 37 -5.23 -9.79 6.42
C TRP A 37 -5.11 -8.83 7.61
N ASN A 38 -6.19 -8.68 8.38
CA ASN A 38 -6.22 -7.85 9.59
C ASN A 38 -5.37 -8.40 10.76
N LEU A 39 -5.03 -9.69 10.73
CA LEU A 39 -4.17 -10.33 11.73
C LEU A 39 -2.76 -10.58 11.20
N ASP A 40 -2.53 -10.35 9.91
CA ASP A 40 -1.19 -10.45 9.32
C ASP A 40 -0.31 -9.31 9.84
N LYS A 41 0.86 -9.66 10.38
CA LYS A 41 1.77 -8.70 11.03
C LYS A 41 2.43 -7.71 10.06
N HIS A 42 2.42 -8.00 8.76
CA HIS A 42 3.03 -7.17 7.73
C HIS A 42 1.99 -6.34 6.99
N SER A 43 0.79 -6.87 6.76
CA SER A 43 -0.29 -6.16 6.10
C SER A 43 -1.14 -5.32 7.07
N MET A 44 -1.35 -5.81 8.30
CA MET A 44 -2.15 -5.16 9.36
C MET A 44 -3.58 -4.76 8.95
N GLY A 45 -4.08 -5.32 7.86
CA GLY A 45 -5.26 -4.88 7.13
C GLY A 45 -5.22 -5.35 5.69
N ALA A 46 -6.35 -5.25 4.98
CA ALA A 46 -6.42 -5.65 3.58
C ALA A 46 -5.89 -4.56 2.62
N PHE A 47 -6.33 -3.32 2.84
CA PHE A 47 -5.98 -2.13 2.05
C PHE A 47 -6.42 -0.87 2.80
N ALA A 48 -5.98 0.31 2.35
CA ALA A 48 -6.47 1.57 2.89
C ALA A 48 -7.95 1.78 2.53
N SER A 49 -8.79 1.99 3.53
CA SER A 49 -10.19 2.37 3.34
C SER A 49 -10.44 3.61 4.17
N ILE A 50 -10.66 4.73 3.47
CA ILE A 50 -10.88 6.04 4.09
C ILE A 50 -12.34 6.20 4.48
N THR A 51 -12.59 6.68 5.69
CA THR A 51 -13.93 7.06 6.15
C THR A 51 -14.32 8.42 5.57
N PRO A 52 -15.59 8.84 5.67
CA PRO A 52 -15.99 10.18 5.26
C PRO A 52 -15.08 11.26 5.83
N TYR A 53 -14.82 12.30 5.03
CA TYR A 53 -13.93 13.44 5.29
C TYR A 53 -12.44 13.15 5.37
N GLN A 54 -12.00 11.92 5.69
CA GLN A 54 -10.57 11.60 5.77
C GLN A 54 -9.82 11.82 4.46
N PHE A 55 -10.47 11.59 3.31
CA PHE A 55 -9.85 11.90 2.02
C PHE A 55 -9.50 13.38 1.91
N VAL A 56 -10.45 14.25 2.22
CA VAL A 56 -10.30 15.70 2.08
C VAL A 56 -9.26 16.21 3.07
N ASP A 57 -9.31 15.70 4.30
CA ASP A 57 -8.49 16.21 5.40
C ASP A 57 -7.05 15.69 5.36
N TYR A 58 -6.83 14.47 4.87
CA TYR A 58 -5.54 13.79 5.02
C TYR A 58 -4.86 13.33 3.73
N SER A 59 -5.54 13.27 2.58
CA SER A 59 -4.89 12.77 1.35
C SER A 59 -3.73 13.63 0.89
N GLY A 60 -3.84 14.96 1.00
CA GLY A 60 -2.77 15.90 0.65
C GLY A 60 -1.49 15.62 1.44
N PRO A 61 -1.52 15.74 2.78
CA PRO A 61 -0.37 15.43 3.63
C PRO A 61 0.13 13.98 3.45
N LEU A 62 -0.76 12.99 3.35
CA LEU A 62 -0.39 11.57 3.21
C LEU A 62 0.39 11.28 1.92
N PHE A 63 0.13 12.02 0.85
CA PHE A 63 0.76 11.77 -0.45
C PHE A 63 2.07 12.56 -0.61
N GLN A 64 2.31 13.56 0.23
CA GLN A 64 3.52 14.38 0.19
C GLN A 64 4.74 13.63 0.77
N ASN A 65 5.92 14.04 0.32
CA ASN A 65 7.19 13.60 0.90
C ASN A 65 7.56 14.49 2.09
N GLU A 66 8.31 13.91 3.03
CA GLU A 66 8.86 14.63 4.19
C GLU A 66 10.37 14.77 4.00
N GLY A 67 10.79 15.92 3.48
CA GLY A 67 12.19 16.15 3.08
C GLY A 67 12.65 15.13 2.04
N ARG A 68 13.66 14.32 2.37
CA ARG A 68 14.20 13.26 1.49
C ARG A 68 13.48 11.91 1.63
N VAL A 69 12.42 11.84 2.43
CA VAL A 69 11.66 10.60 2.66
C VAL A 69 10.41 10.62 1.79
N HIS A 70 10.36 9.74 0.79
CA HIS A 70 9.21 9.60 -0.10
C HIS A 70 8.39 8.36 0.28
N PHE A 71 7.08 8.54 0.34
CA PHE A 71 6.13 7.47 0.65
C PHE A 71 5.54 6.89 -0.65
N ALA A 72 5.48 5.56 -0.72
CA ALA A 72 4.91 4.83 -1.83
C ALA A 72 4.12 3.62 -1.31
N GLY A 73 3.23 3.13 -2.16
CA GLY A 73 2.26 2.08 -1.82
C GLY A 73 0.83 2.50 -2.17
N GLU A 74 -0.07 1.54 -2.17
CA GLU A 74 -1.47 1.73 -2.56
C GLU A 74 -2.16 2.86 -1.77
N HIS A 75 -1.91 2.94 -0.46
CA HIS A 75 -2.45 3.96 0.45
C HIS A 75 -1.99 5.40 0.16
N THR A 76 -0.95 5.60 -0.66
CA THR A 76 -0.38 6.93 -0.98
C THR A 76 -0.83 7.50 -2.32
N ALA A 77 -1.84 6.88 -2.94
CA ALA A 77 -2.45 7.35 -4.17
C ALA A 77 -3.92 6.88 -4.26
N GLN A 78 -4.57 7.18 -5.38
CA GLN A 78 -5.93 6.75 -5.68
C GLN A 78 -6.02 6.09 -7.06
N PRO A 79 -6.95 5.13 -7.24
CA PRO A 79 -7.92 4.61 -6.25
C PRO A 79 -7.33 3.55 -5.29
N HIS A 80 -7.85 3.46 -4.07
CA HIS A 80 -7.38 2.46 -3.10
C HIS A 80 -7.70 0.99 -3.47
N ALA A 81 -7.00 0.05 -2.85
CA ALA A 81 -7.09 -1.42 -2.97
C ALA A 81 -6.56 -2.05 -4.29
N TRP A 82 -5.83 -1.30 -5.12
CA TRP A 82 -5.35 -1.78 -6.42
C TRP A 82 -3.83 -1.82 -6.54
N ILE A 83 -3.33 -2.84 -7.24
CA ILE A 83 -1.91 -2.98 -7.60
C ILE A 83 -1.45 -1.78 -8.45
N ASP A 84 -2.26 -1.36 -9.42
CA ASP A 84 -1.94 -0.21 -10.30
C ASP A 84 -1.68 1.06 -9.50
N THR A 85 -2.38 1.26 -8.39
CA THR A 85 -2.20 2.42 -7.51
C THR A 85 -0.89 2.35 -6.75
N ALA A 86 -0.49 1.16 -6.29
CA ALA A 86 0.83 0.96 -5.70
C ALA A 86 1.95 1.20 -6.73
N MET A 87 1.78 0.74 -7.97
CA MET A 87 2.74 1.00 -9.04
C MET A 87 2.83 2.48 -9.39
N LYS A 88 1.69 3.16 -9.50
CA LYS A 88 1.61 4.61 -9.76
C LYS A 88 2.35 5.42 -8.70
N SER A 89 2.14 5.14 -7.42
CA SER A 89 2.82 5.86 -6.35
C SER A 89 4.30 5.52 -6.28
N ALA A 90 4.71 4.28 -6.58
CA ALA A 90 6.11 3.89 -6.67
C ALA A 90 6.86 4.63 -7.78
N VAL A 91 6.27 4.73 -8.98
CA VAL A 91 6.87 5.48 -10.11
C VAL A 91 7.01 6.97 -9.76
N ARG A 92 5.99 7.55 -9.12
CA ARG A 92 6.04 8.93 -8.63
C ARG A 92 7.20 9.13 -7.64
N ALA A 93 7.25 8.32 -6.59
CA ALA A 93 8.29 8.43 -5.57
C ALA A 93 9.70 8.28 -6.16
N ALA A 94 9.91 7.29 -7.04
CA ALA A 94 11.20 7.10 -7.72
C ALA A 94 11.59 8.30 -8.60
N SER A 95 10.63 8.86 -9.34
CA SER A 95 10.85 10.05 -10.19
C SER A 95 11.18 11.29 -9.36
N ASP A 96 10.49 11.46 -8.22
CA ASP A 96 10.73 12.58 -7.31
C ASP A 96 12.11 12.47 -6.66
N ILE A 97 12.49 11.29 -6.15
CA ILE A 97 13.85 11.02 -5.63
C ILE A 97 14.91 11.36 -6.68
N HIS A 98 14.70 10.89 -7.92
CA HIS A 98 15.64 11.14 -9.01
C HIS A 98 15.82 12.65 -9.24
N ARG A 99 14.72 13.40 -9.34
CA ARG A 99 14.74 14.85 -9.56
C ARG A 99 15.40 15.60 -8.40
N ASP A 100 15.04 15.27 -7.17
CA ASP A 100 15.52 15.96 -5.97
C ASP A 100 17.02 15.68 -5.73
N SER A 101 17.52 14.53 -6.17
CA SER A 101 18.95 14.20 -6.17
C SER A 101 19.79 15.07 -7.09
N TYR A 102 19.23 15.56 -8.21
CA TYR A 102 19.94 16.51 -9.08
C TYR A 102 19.90 17.94 -8.55
N GLN A 103 18.76 18.34 -7.98
CA GLN A 103 18.58 19.68 -7.43
C GLN A 103 19.48 19.93 -6.22
N SER A 104 19.64 18.93 -5.34
CA SER A 104 20.60 18.99 -4.23
C SER A 104 22.03 19.17 -4.73
N ARG A 105 22.48 18.36 -5.70
CA ARG A 105 23.83 18.48 -6.29
C ARG A 105 24.10 19.84 -6.94
N GLY A 106 23.10 20.44 -7.57
CA GLY A 106 23.23 21.77 -8.17
C GLY A 106 23.41 22.87 -7.13
N LYS A 107 22.67 22.80 -6.02
CA LYS A 107 22.79 23.74 -4.90
C LYS A 107 24.13 23.61 -4.18
N ASP A 108 24.58 22.39 -3.91
CA ASP A 108 25.87 22.13 -3.26
C ASP A 108 27.04 22.72 -4.08
N GLN A 109 26.95 22.67 -5.42
CA GLN A 109 27.96 23.25 -6.31
C GLN A 109 27.93 24.78 -6.32
N GLN A 110 26.75 25.40 -6.28
CA GLN A 110 26.62 26.85 -6.18
C GLN A 110 27.15 27.39 -4.85
N GLU A 111 26.79 26.74 -3.74
CA GLU A 111 27.27 27.14 -2.40
C GLU A 111 28.80 26.99 -2.28
N GLN A 112 29.39 25.95 -2.88
CA GLN A 112 30.86 25.79 -2.92
C GLN A 112 31.53 26.90 -3.74
N GLN A 113 30.95 27.30 -4.87
CA GLN A 113 31.48 28.38 -5.70
C GLN A 113 31.40 29.73 -4.97
N GLU A 114 30.30 30.03 -4.29
CA GLU A 114 30.14 31.25 -3.51
C GLU A 114 31.14 31.32 -2.33
N GLN A 115 31.34 30.21 -1.62
CA GLN A 115 32.32 30.12 -0.53
C GLN A 115 33.78 30.18 -0.98
N GLU A 116 34.10 29.71 -2.18
CA GLU A 116 35.43 29.89 -2.78
C GLU A 116 35.65 31.34 -3.21
N GLN A 117 34.64 32.00 -3.78
CA GLN A 117 34.70 33.40 -4.18
C GLN A 117 34.94 34.31 -2.97
N GLU A 118 34.20 34.12 -1.87
CA GLU A 118 34.38 34.90 -0.62
C GLU A 118 35.73 34.66 0.07
N ARG A 119 36.42 33.54 -0.21
CA ARG A 119 37.72 33.24 0.38
C ARG A 119 38.91 33.87 -0.35
N VAL A 120 38.67 34.36 -1.56
CA VAL A 120 39.69 34.96 -2.45
C VAL A 120 39.67 36.49 -2.35
N ASP A 121 38.61 37.07 -1.78
CA ASP A 121 38.48 38.50 -1.42
C ASP A 121 39.01 38.79 -0.01
#